data_AF-A0A2H5BUJ2-F1
#
_entry.id   AF-A0A2H5BUJ2-F1
#
_cell.length_a   1.000
_cell.length_b   1.000
_cell.length_c   1.000
_cell.angle_alpha   90.00
_cell.angle_beta   90.00
_cell.angle_gamma   90.00
#
_symmetry.space_group_name_H-M   'P 1'
#
loop_
_entity.id
_entity.type
_entity.pdbx_description
1 polymer ?
#
loop_
_entity_poly.entity_id
_entity_poly.type
_entity_poly.pdbx_seq_one_letter_code
_entity_poly.pdbx_strand_id
1 'polypeptide(L)'
;QVESFVFSPTVKAPGSSKNFFLGGAGVRGLEIEGKFIKFTAIGVYLEDDAVPALAVKWKGKSAEELTASDDFFKDLVMGPFEKFTQVRMILPLTGRQYSEAVVGNCVAYWKAV
;
A
#
# COMPACT_ATOMS: atom_id res chain seq x y z
N GLN A 1 6.64 1.24 -13.16
CA GLN A 1 5.89 0.09 -13.71
C GLN A 1 6.08 -1.10 -12.77
N VAL A 2 5.05 -1.89 -12.54
CA VAL A 2 5.10 -3.13 -11.74
C VAL A 2 4.44 -4.24 -12.56
N GLU A 3 5.20 -5.28 -12.91
CA GLU A 3 4.80 -6.25 -13.94
C GLU A 3 4.39 -5.54 -15.25
N SER A 4 3.23 -5.88 -15.82
CA SER A 4 2.64 -5.22 -16.99
C SER A 4 1.83 -3.97 -16.65
N PHE A 5 1.75 -3.58 -15.36
CA PHE A 5 0.91 -2.48 -14.91
C PHE A 5 1.68 -1.19 -14.72
N VAL A 6 1.21 -0.14 -15.39
CA VAL A 6 1.63 1.23 -15.15
C VAL A 6 0.75 1.84 -14.06
N PHE A 7 1.40 2.37 -13.02
CA PHE A 7 0.80 3.22 -12.01
C PHE A 7 1.22 4.65 -12.32
N SER A 8 0.24 5.53 -12.52
CA SER A 8 0.50 6.94 -12.83
C SER A 8 1.21 7.60 -11.64
N PRO A 9 2.12 8.57 -11.86
CA PRO A 9 2.73 9.31 -10.76
C PRO A 9 1.72 10.10 -9.92
N THR A 10 0.57 10.47 -10.51
CA THR A 10 -0.52 11.17 -9.83
C THR A 10 -1.89 10.62 -10.23
N VAL A 11 -2.86 10.71 -9.31
CA VAL A 11 -4.25 10.26 -9.53
C VAL A 11 -5.26 11.14 -8.80
N LYS A 12 -6.53 11.06 -9.23
CA LYS A 12 -7.70 11.54 -8.49
C LYS A 12 -8.45 10.34 -7.93
N ALA A 13 -8.55 10.25 -6.60
CA ALA A 13 -9.30 9.18 -5.96
C ALA A 13 -10.82 9.40 -6.14
N PRO A 14 -11.61 8.35 -6.41
CA PRO A 14 -13.06 8.46 -6.43
C PRO A 14 -13.61 9.03 -5.12
N GLY A 15 -14.43 10.07 -5.20
CA GLY A 15 -15.04 10.71 -4.03
C GLY A 15 -14.14 11.73 -3.30
N SER A 16 -12.91 11.97 -3.77
CA SER A 16 -12.03 13.01 -3.22
C SER A 16 -11.78 14.13 -4.26
N SER A 17 -11.75 15.38 -3.79
CA SER A 17 -11.33 16.52 -4.61
C SER A 17 -9.80 16.71 -4.62
N LYS A 18 -9.09 16.01 -3.74
CA LYS A 18 -7.65 16.18 -3.50
C LYS A 18 -6.78 15.58 -4.59
N ASN A 19 -5.51 15.97 -4.60
CA ASN A 19 -4.49 15.37 -5.44
C ASN A 19 -3.76 14.29 -4.65
N PHE A 20 -3.35 13.25 -5.36
CA PHE A 20 -2.57 12.17 -4.78
C PHE A 20 -1.36 11.90 -5.66
N PHE A 21 -0.20 11.72 -5.04
CA PHE A 21 1.01 11.25 -5.70
C PHE A 21 1.28 9.78 -5.35
N LEU A 22 1.96 9.08 -6.25
CA LEU A 22 2.36 7.69 -6.03
C LEU A 22 3.50 7.65 -5.00
N GLY A 23 3.19 7.21 -3.78
CA GLY A 23 4.19 7.02 -2.72
C GLY A 23 5.03 5.76 -2.92
N GLY A 24 4.46 4.73 -3.53
CA GLY A 24 5.17 3.50 -3.87
C GLY A 24 4.28 2.49 -4.59
N ALA A 25 4.90 1.54 -5.27
CA ALA A 25 4.20 0.41 -5.89
C ALA A 25 5.02 -0.88 -5.81
N GLY A 26 4.34 -2.02 -5.71
CA GLY A 26 4.99 -3.32 -5.58
C GLY A 26 4.09 -4.50 -5.90
N VAL A 27 4.67 -5.70 -5.92
CA VAL A 27 3.95 -6.95 -6.14
C VAL A 27 3.56 -7.57 -4.81
N ARG A 28 2.33 -8.10 -4.73
CA ARG A 28 1.90 -8.99 -3.65
C ARG A 28 1.69 -10.40 -4.22
N GLY A 29 2.42 -11.35 -3.66
CA GLY A 29 2.39 -12.76 -4.03
C GLY A 29 2.40 -13.68 -2.82
N LEU A 30 2.35 -14.98 -3.06
CA LEU A 30 2.46 -16.03 -2.04
C LEU A 30 3.45 -17.09 -2.53
N GLU A 31 4.19 -17.68 -1.60
CA GLU A 31 4.98 -18.89 -1.86
C GLU A 31 4.06 -20.10 -1.93
N ILE A 32 4.04 -20.77 -3.09
CA ILE A 32 3.26 -21.98 -3.33
C ILE A 32 4.20 -22.99 -3.97
N GLU A 33 4.41 -24.13 -3.30
CA GLU A 33 5.27 -25.21 -3.79
C GLU A 33 6.70 -24.74 -4.18
N GLY A 34 7.27 -23.83 -3.37
CA GLY A 34 8.62 -23.29 -3.58
C GLY A 34 8.74 -22.28 -4.72
N LYS A 35 7.61 -21.76 -5.22
CA LYS A 35 7.57 -20.68 -6.22
C LYS A 35 6.79 -19.49 -5.70
N PHE A 36 7.34 -18.30 -5.90
CA PHE A 36 6.65 -17.05 -5.63
C PHE A 36 5.61 -16.74 -6.71
N ILE A 37 4.34 -17.01 -6.41
CA ILE A 37 3.22 -16.75 -7.31
C ILE A 37 2.66 -15.35 -7.06
N LYS A 38 2.70 -14.50 -8.09
CA LYS A 38 2.28 -13.10 -8.05
C LYS A 38 0.78 -12.99 -8.31
N PHE A 39 0.02 -12.39 -7.39
CA PHE A 39 -1.44 -12.25 -7.52
C PHE A 39 -1.85 -10.84 -7.90
N THR A 40 -1.25 -9.83 -7.26
CA THR A 40 -1.63 -8.43 -7.47
C THR A 40 -0.42 -7.53 -7.57
N ALA A 41 -0.55 -6.46 -8.35
CA ALA A 41 0.30 -5.28 -8.26
C ALA A 41 -0.46 -4.19 -7.50
N ILE A 42 0.19 -3.56 -6.54
CA ILE A 42 -0.42 -2.59 -5.63
C ILE A 42 0.33 -1.27 -5.74
N GLY A 43 -0.41 -0.19 -6.00
CA GLY A 43 0.07 1.18 -5.89
C GLY A 43 -0.55 1.84 -4.66
N VAL A 44 0.28 2.48 -3.85
CA VAL A 44 -0.13 3.25 -2.67
C VAL A 44 0.11 4.72 -2.97
N TYR A 45 -0.96 5.49 -2.89
CA TYR A 45 -0.97 6.92 -3.17
C TYR A 45 -1.28 7.70 -1.89
N LEU A 46 -0.62 8.83 -1.75
CA LEU A 46 -0.75 9.72 -0.60
C LEU A 46 -1.18 11.10 -1.08
N GLU A 47 -2.01 11.77 -0.27
CA GLU A 47 -2.26 13.20 -0.43
C GLU A 47 -0.96 14.02 -0.29
N ASP A 48 -0.88 15.16 -0.97
CA ASP A 48 0.31 16.04 -0.97
C ASP A 48 0.78 16.43 0.45
N ASP A 49 -0.16 16.64 1.38
CA ASP A 49 0.10 16.98 2.79
C ASP A 49 0.76 15.84 3.59
N ALA A 50 0.84 14.62 3.04
CA ALA A 50 1.56 13.51 3.67
C ALA A 50 3.05 13.81 3.83
N VAL A 51 3.66 14.50 2.87
CA VAL A 51 5.09 14.82 2.89
C VAL A 51 5.45 15.73 4.07
N PRO A 52 4.85 16.92 4.24
CA PRO A 52 5.15 17.77 5.39
C PRO A 52 4.77 17.10 6.73
N ALA A 53 3.67 16.33 6.78
CA ALA A 53 3.26 15.63 8.00
C ALA A 53 4.30 14.58 8.46
N LEU A 54 4.83 13.77 7.54
CA LEU A 54 5.84 12.74 7.85
C LEU A 54 7.22 13.34 8.08
N ALA A 55 7.57 14.43 7.39
CA ALA A 55 8.89 15.06 7.46
C ALA A 55 9.27 15.55 8.88
N VAL A 56 8.29 15.84 9.75
CA VAL A 56 8.54 16.26 11.13
C VAL A 56 9.40 15.25 11.90
N LYS A 57 9.19 13.95 11.65
CA LYS A 57 9.87 12.86 12.35
C LYS A 57 10.85 12.09 11.47
N TRP A 58 10.55 11.96 10.18
CA TRP A 58 11.22 11.00 9.30
C TRP A 58 12.21 11.64 8.32
N LYS A 59 12.31 12.97 8.28
CA LYS A 59 13.24 13.68 7.40
C LYS A 59 14.70 13.32 7.74
N GLY A 60 15.49 13.07 6.69
CA GLY A 60 16.92 12.76 6.80
C GLY A 60 17.22 11.29 7.08
N LYS A 61 16.20 10.44 7.26
CA LYS A 61 16.35 8.99 7.31
C LYS A 61 16.59 8.40 5.92
N SER A 62 17.48 7.42 5.87
CA SER A 62 17.73 6.61 4.67
C SER A 62 16.54 5.70 4.35
N ALA A 63 16.48 5.22 3.10
CA ALA A 63 15.42 4.30 2.68
C ALA A 63 15.45 3.00 3.50
N GLU A 64 16.65 2.54 3.86
CA GLU A 64 16.88 1.33 4.67
C GLU A 64 16.37 1.52 6.10
N GLU A 65 16.66 2.66 6.73
CA GLU A 65 16.15 3.00 8.06
C GLU A 65 14.62 3.07 8.08
N LEU A 66 14.01 3.70 7.06
CA LEU A 66 12.56 3.80 6.95
C LEU A 66 11.91 2.42 6.71
N THR A 67 12.53 1.61 5.85
CA THR A 67 12.04 0.26 5.53
C THR A 67 12.10 -0.68 6.72
N ALA A 68 13.08 -0.52 7.60
CA ALA A 68 13.22 -1.32 8.81
C ALA A 68 12.34 -0.83 9.99
N SER A 69 11.60 0.27 9.83
CA SER A 69 10.86 0.89 10.92
C SER A 69 9.35 0.65 10.82
N ASP A 70 8.82 -0.21 11.71
CA ASP A 70 7.37 -0.38 11.86
C ASP A 70 6.66 0.93 12.20
N ASP A 71 7.31 1.80 12.98
CA ASP A 71 6.72 3.07 13.38
C ASP A 71 6.59 4.06 12.22
N PHE A 72 7.48 4.00 11.22
CA PHE A 72 7.33 4.79 10.00
C PHE A 72 6.06 4.39 9.26
N PHE A 73 5.83 3.08 9.09
CA PHE A 73 4.62 2.59 8.42
C PHE A 73 3.36 2.85 9.25
N LYS A 74 3.42 2.76 10.59
CA LYS A 74 2.30 3.17 11.46
C LYS A 74 1.97 4.64 11.29
N ASP A 75 2.95 5.53 11.27
CA ASP A 75 2.74 6.96 11.06
C ASP A 75 2.20 7.24 9.65
N LEU A 76 2.63 6.48 8.65
CA LEU A 76 2.11 6.56 7.28
C LEU A 76 0.64 6.11 7.18
N VAL A 77 0.25 5.07 7.93
CA VAL A 77 -1.13 4.56 7.99
C VAL A 77 -2.04 5.46 8.84
N MET A 78 -1.56 5.95 9.98
CA MET A 78 -2.34 6.74 10.94
C MET A 78 -2.28 8.25 10.69
N GLY A 79 -1.40 8.69 9.79
CA GLY A 79 -1.16 10.10 9.51
C GLY A 79 -2.41 10.86 9.06
N PRO A 80 -2.50 12.16 9.38
CA PRO A 80 -3.68 13.01 9.19
C PRO A 80 -3.82 13.51 7.75
N PHE A 81 -3.74 12.60 6.79
CA PHE A 81 -3.84 12.84 5.36
C PHE A 81 -4.58 11.68 4.69
N GLU A 82 -5.14 11.91 3.52
CA GLU A 82 -5.83 10.88 2.74
C GLU A 82 -4.84 9.92 2.07
N LYS A 83 -5.30 8.67 1.92
CA LYS A 83 -4.57 7.60 1.24
C LYS A 83 -5.49 6.97 0.21
N PHE A 84 -4.94 6.58 -0.92
CA PHE A 84 -5.66 5.85 -1.95
C PHE A 84 -4.83 4.64 -2.39
N THR A 85 -5.44 3.46 -2.41
CA THR A 85 -4.75 2.22 -2.78
C THR A 85 -5.37 1.64 -4.02
N GLN A 86 -4.55 1.38 -5.04
CA GLN A 86 -4.98 0.76 -6.28
C GLN A 86 -4.43 -0.67 -6.35
N VAL A 87 -5.32 -1.66 -6.34
CA VAL A 87 -4.97 -3.08 -6.48
C VAL A 87 -5.32 -3.54 -7.90
N ARG A 88 -4.32 -4.02 -8.65
CA ARG A 88 -4.49 -4.55 -10.00
C ARG A 88 -4.21 -6.05 -10.00
N MET A 89 -5.13 -6.82 -10.57
CA MET A 89 -5.06 -8.29 -10.58
C MET A 89 -4.10 -8.77 -11.67
N ILE A 90 -3.01 -9.41 -11.28
CA ILE A 90 -2.10 -10.13 -12.19
C ILE A 90 -2.72 -11.48 -12.54
N LEU A 91 -3.18 -12.20 -11.51
CA LEU A 91 -3.98 -13.41 -11.64
C LEU A 91 -5.43 -13.12 -11.24
N PRO A 92 -6.42 -13.77 -11.88
CA PRO A 92 -7.82 -13.52 -11.59
C PRO A 92 -8.17 -13.93 -10.16
N LEU A 93 -8.86 -13.03 -9.45
CA LEU A 93 -9.44 -13.28 -8.14
C LEU A 93 -10.92 -12.88 -8.18
N THR A 94 -11.79 -13.72 -7.64
CA THR A 94 -13.17 -13.34 -7.38
C THR A 94 -13.23 -12.33 -6.23
N GLY A 95 -14.32 -11.56 -6.16
CA GLY A 95 -14.55 -10.63 -5.04
C GLY A 95 -14.54 -11.33 -3.68
N ARG A 96 -15.07 -12.56 -3.60
CA ARG A 96 -15.06 -13.38 -2.37
C ARG A 96 -13.64 -13.78 -1.96
N GLN A 97 -12.84 -14.32 -2.88
CA GLN A 97 -11.46 -14.70 -2.58
C GLN A 97 -10.63 -13.52 -2.09
N TYR A 98 -10.82 -12.35 -2.71
CA TYR A 98 -10.14 -11.13 -2.28
C TYR A 98 -10.59 -10.69 -0.88
N SER A 99 -11.91 -10.60 -0.65
CA SER A 99 -12.44 -10.10 0.62
C SER A 99 -12.15 -11.05 1.79
N GLU A 100 -12.24 -12.37 1.59
CA GLU A 100 -11.88 -13.36 2.60
C GLU A 100 -10.40 -13.27 3.00
N ALA A 101 -9.50 -13.09 2.02
CA ALA A 101 -8.08 -12.91 2.30
C ALA A 101 -7.81 -11.63 3.11
N VAL A 102 -8.46 -10.51 2.78
CA VAL A 102 -8.28 -9.25 3.51
C VAL A 102 -8.88 -9.33 4.91
N VAL A 103 -10.16 -9.69 5.01
CA VAL A 103 -10.89 -9.75 6.29
C VAL A 103 -10.29 -10.79 7.22
N GLY A 104 -9.86 -11.95 6.69
CA GLY A 104 -9.20 -12.98 7.47
C GLY A 104 -7.95 -12.46 8.18
N ASN A 105 -7.09 -11.73 7.47
CA ASN A 105 -5.90 -11.12 8.07
C ASN A 105 -6.25 -10.05 9.11
N CYS A 106 -7.20 -9.16 8.81
CA CYS A 106 -7.63 -8.12 9.76
C CYS A 106 -8.18 -8.73 11.06
N VAL A 107 -9.08 -9.72 10.96
CA VAL A 107 -9.68 -10.37 12.12
C VAL A 107 -8.65 -11.16 12.91
N ALA A 108 -7.72 -11.85 12.24
CA ALA A 108 -6.64 -12.55 12.91
C ALA A 108 -5.77 -11.59 13.73
N TYR A 109 -5.38 -10.45 13.15
CA TYR A 109 -4.62 -9.42 13.86
C TYR A 109 -5.40 -8.84 15.03
N TRP A 110 -6.66 -8.42 14.84
CA TRP A 110 -7.48 -7.83 15.91
C TRP A 110 -7.75 -8.79 17.07
N LYS A 111 -7.73 -10.10 16.84
CA LYS A 111 -7.86 -11.09 17.92
C LYS A 111 -6.55 -11.34 18.67
N ALA A 112 -5.42 -10.98 18.08
CA ALA A 112 -4.10 -11.21 18.64
C ALA A 112 -3.57 -10.03 19.48
N VAL A 113 -4.23 -8.86 19.42
CA VAL A 113 -3.86 -7.63 20.14
C VAL A 113 -4.86 -7.27 21.24
#